data_AF-A0A6J2XNV0-F1
#
_entry.id   AF-A0A6J2XNV0-F1
#
_cell.length_a   1.000
_cell.length_b   1.000
_cell.length_c   1.000
_cell.angle_alpha   90.00
_cell.angle_beta   90.00
_cell.angle_gamma   90.00
#
_symmetry.space_group_name_H-M   'P 1'
#
loop_
_entity.id
_entity.type
_entity.pdbx_description
1 polymer ?
#
loop_
_entity_poly.entity_id
_entity_poly.type
_entity_poly.pdbx_seq_one_letter_code
_entity_poly.pdbx_strand_id
1 'polypeptide(L)'
;MLLSGLAAIIAVVTVMIARLPKSCNPTTEWYQRNLLYEIFPASFYSSTYKMEDFEKASSLTEIDPILGTLEDFKSLVKHLKSRNISLILDLPVLSFIQKHVAKKAITTSNEVRNATMDPKSDYLKLEDFDLVEDTIQFWALHGVDGFYLKGLEHHAEDYTTARLIRHWKKLLGSDKILIISDNIVDATPKENLNIILNNFDLIDVKLNIEKGVSYVTKQIDSIQNSSLFTKPGMPWVQWSLGNINSNRLANVLNYGNATLGATLLQMMLPGTPSVFYGDEIGLHEISDPEENRKDIKHLHQLMMMPWRNEQSKVLPWIYGGNANALYDQVEQGDNKANAEVMYAEKDFLVIQRWYPRRKAYVVASNLGSNKISADLSTLLYTGQVVVGPRADSTSETISFKEVNLLPGESVVIVLD
;
A
#
# COMPACT_ATOMS: atom_id res chain seq x y z
N MET A 1 -17.94 -52.39 28.25
CA MET A 1 -17.44 -51.01 28.46
C MET A 1 -16.44 -50.55 27.40
N LEU A 2 -15.55 -51.41 26.88
CA LEU A 2 -14.59 -51.03 25.82
C LEU A 2 -15.26 -50.65 24.47
N LEU A 3 -16.30 -51.38 24.05
CA LEU A 3 -16.95 -51.13 22.76
C LEU A 3 -17.71 -49.79 22.70
N SER A 4 -18.34 -49.39 23.80
CA SER A 4 -19.07 -48.12 23.91
C SER A 4 -18.13 -46.92 23.94
N GLY A 5 -16.95 -47.06 24.56
CA GLY A 5 -15.92 -46.02 24.54
C GLY A 5 -15.32 -45.81 23.15
N LEU A 6 -15.09 -46.90 22.40
CA LEU A 6 -14.58 -46.82 21.03
C LEU A 6 -15.58 -46.12 20.09
N ALA A 7 -16.88 -46.45 20.22
CA ALA A 7 -17.94 -45.82 19.43
C ALA A 7 -18.06 -44.31 19.72
N ALA A 8 -17.91 -43.90 20.99
CA ALA A 8 -17.92 -42.49 21.37
C ALA A 8 -16.72 -41.72 20.79
N ILE A 9 -15.52 -42.31 20.81
CA ILE A 9 -14.31 -41.69 20.21
C ILE A 9 -14.48 -41.54 18.70
N ILE A 10 -14.96 -42.58 18.00
CA ILE A 10 -15.20 -42.52 16.55
C ILE A 10 -16.25 -41.44 16.22
N ALA A 11 -17.33 -41.34 17.00
CA ALA A 11 -18.34 -40.31 16.79
C ALA A 11 -17.77 -38.89 16.99
N VAL A 12 -16.96 -38.67 18.03
CA VAL A 12 -16.29 -37.38 18.27
C VAL A 12 -15.34 -37.04 17.12
N VAL A 13 -14.50 -37.99 16.70
CA VAL A 13 -13.56 -37.80 15.57
C VAL A 13 -14.32 -37.51 14.27
N THR A 14 -15.42 -38.22 14.01
CA THR A 14 -16.24 -38.00 12.80
C THR A 14 -16.91 -36.63 12.82
N VAL A 15 -17.42 -36.20 13.97
CA VAL A 15 -17.99 -34.86 14.14
C VAL A 15 -16.93 -33.77 14.03
N MET A 16 -15.72 -33.99 14.58
CA MET A 16 -14.59 -33.08 14.39
C MET A 16 -14.23 -32.96 12.91
N ILE A 17 -14.05 -34.09 12.21
CA ILE A 17 -13.74 -34.11 10.77
C ILE A 17 -14.85 -33.44 9.94
N ALA A 18 -16.12 -33.70 10.27
CA ALA A 18 -17.26 -33.08 9.58
C ALA A 18 -17.39 -31.58 9.85
N ARG A 19 -16.93 -31.10 11.02
CA ARG A 19 -16.93 -29.68 11.40
C ARG A 19 -15.64 -28.95 11.03
N LEU A 20 -14.61 -29.64 10.53
CA LEU A 20 -13.41 -28.99 10.04
C LEU A 20 -13.78 -28.15 8.80
N PRO A 21 -13.50 -26.84 8.81
CA PRO A 21 -13.73 -26.00 7.63
C PRO A 21 -12.89 -26.51 6.47
N LYS A 22 -13.54 -26.74 5.32
CA LYS A 22 -12.88 -27.18 4.07
C LYS A 22 -11.99 -26.09 3.47
N SER A 23 -12.27 -24.83 3.77
CA SER A 23 -11.47 -23.66 3.42
C SER A 23 -11.38 -22.72 4.62
N CYS A 24 -10.17 -22.40 5.06
CA CYS A 24 -9.89 -21.42 6.12
C CYS A 24 -9.45 -20.09 5.50
N ASN A 25 -10.27 -19.49 4.64
CA ASN A 25 -10.03 -18.10 4.24
C ASN A 25 -10.77 -17.19 5.22
N PRO A 26 -10.09 -16.31 5.97
CA PRO A 26 -10.80 -15.28 6.71
C PRO A 26 -11.56 -14.40 5.72
N THR A 27 -12.71 -13.90 6.16
CA THR A 27 -13.46 -12.91 5.39
C THR A 27 -12.61 -11.66 5.26
N THR A 28 -12.39 -11.19 4.04
CA THR A 28 -11.59 -9.99 3.81
C THR A 28 -12.41 -8.91 3.15
N GLU A 29 -12.09 -7.69 3.55
CA GLU A 29 -12.68 -6.49 2.97
C GLU A 29 -12.15 -6.26 1.55
N TRP A 30 -12.87 -5.47 0.76
CA TRP A 30 -12.55 -5.24 -0.65
C TRP A 30 -11.18 -4.58 -0.89
N TYR A 31 -10.62 -3.88 0.09
CA TYR A 31 -9.32 -3.21 -0.01
C TYR A 31 -8.16 -4.10 0.46
N GLN A 32 -8.46 -5.16 1.19
CA GLN A 32 -7.48 -6.15 1.60
C GLN A 32 -7.23 -7.07 0.40
N ARG A 33 -5.95 -7.36 0.12
CA ARG A 33 -5.50 -8.35 -0.90
C ARG A 33 -5.66 -7.94 -2.36
N ASN A 34 -6.33 -6.81 -2.63
CA ASN A 34 -6.44 -6.29 -3.98
C ASN A 34 -5.24 -5.41 -4.34
N LEU A 35 -5.02 -5.21 -5.64
CA LEU A 35 -3.98 -4.31 -6.15
C LEU A 35 -4.48 -2.87 -6.06
N LEU A 36 -3.71 -2.01 -5.38
CA LEU A 36 -3.86 -0.57 -5.49
C LEU A 36 -2.98 -0.08 -6.63
N TYR A 37 -3.52 0.80 -7.46
CA TYR A 37 -2.80 1.40 -8.57
C TYR A 37 -2.89 2.92 -8.44
N GLU A 38 -1.77 3.54 -8.11
CA GLU A 38 -1.67 4.97 -7.84
C GLU A 38 -1.42 5.73 -9.14
N ILE A 39 -2.39 6.56 -9.52
CA ILE A 39 -2.37 7.34 -10.76
C ILE A 39 -2.12 8.80 -10.43
N PHE A 40 -1.18 9.43 -11.14
CA PHE A 40 -1.09 10.88 -11.21
C PHE A 40 -1.89 11.39 -12.42
N PRO A 41 -3.09 11.97 -12.26
CA PRO A 41 -4.03 12.20 -13.36
C PRO A 41 -3.47 13.09 -14.48
N ALA A 42 -2.71 14.12 -14.12
CA ALA A 42 -2.18 15.08 -15.10
C ALA A 42 -1.19 14.44 -16.09
N SER A 43 -0.40 13.45 -15.66
CA SER A 43 0.53 12.72 -16.53
C SER A 43 -0.05 11.42 -17.09
N PHE A 44 -1.29 11.05 -16.73
CA PHE A 44 -1.85 9.78 -17.14
C PHE A 44 -2.44 9.80 -18.55
N TYR A 45 -3.19 10.81 -19.00
CA TYR A 45 -3.85 10.75 -20.31
C TYR A 45 -3.88 12.06 -21.12
N SER A 46 -3.38 13.18 -20.56
CA SER A 46 -3.46 14.50 -21.23
C SER A 46 -2.11 15.02 -21.70
N SER A 47 -2.11 15.69 -22.86
CA SER A 47 -0.90 16.05 -23.62
C SER A 47 -0.58 17.55 -23.65
N THR A 48 -1.16 18.38 -22.78
CA THR A 48 -1.08 19.84 -23.00
C THR A 48 -0.63 20.65 -21.78
N TYR A 49 -0.70 20.12 -20.56
CA TYR A 49 -0.42 20.92 -19.37
C TYR A 49 0.37 20.16 -18.32
N LYS A 50 1.48 20.75 -17.88
CA LYS A 50 2.22 20.31 -16.70
C LYS A 50 1.65 21.05 -15.49
N MET A 51 1.18 20.31 -14.49
CA MET A 51 0.83 20.91 -13.19
C MET A 51 2.13 21.17 -12.42
N GLU A 52 2.50 22.44 -12.28
CA GLU A 52 3.72 22.85 -11.56
C GLU A 52 3.48 23.06 -10.05
N ASP A 53 2.22 23.17 -9.59
CA ASP A 53 1.84 23.50 -8.20
C ASP A 53 0.75 22.56 -7.62
N PHE A 54 0.79 21.26 -7.91
CA PHE A 54 -0.25 20.30 -7.45
C PHE A 54 -0.34 20.18 -5.91
N GLU A 55 0.71 20.56 -5.17
CA GLU A 55 0.75 20.49 -3.70
C GLU A 55 -0.07 21.61 -3.02
N LYS A 56 -0.38 22.69 -3.75
CA LYS A 56 -1.10 23.86 -3.21
C LYS A 56 -2.57 23.84 -3.61
N ALA A 57 -3.35 22.96 -2.97
CA ALA A 57 -4.79 22.95 -3.15
C ALA A 57 -5.43 24.29 -2.70
N SER A 58 -6.09 24.98 -3.64
CA SER A 58 -6.87 26.21 -3.38
C SER A 58 -8.24 25.88 -2.79
N SER A 59 -8.84 24.78 -3.24
CA SER A 59 -10.12 24.22 -2.81
C SER A 59 -9.99 22.70 -2.66
N LEU A 60 -10.80 22.11 -1.79
CA LEU A 60 -10.84 20.66 -1.56
C LEU A 60 -12.06 19.98 -2.19
N THR A 61 -13.04 20.76 -2.66
CA THR A 61 -14.30 20.24 -3.22
C THR A 61 -14.46 20.54 -4.70
N GLU A 62 -13.55 21.33 -5.28
CA GLU A 62 -13.55 21.69 -6.69
C GLU A 62 -12.52 20.87 -7.47
N ILE A 63 -12.83 20.56 -8.72
CA ILE A 63 -11.92 19.87 -9.64
C ILE A 63 -11.14 20.92 -10.40
N ASP A 64 -9.83 20.73 -10.49
CA ASP A 64 -8.98 21.60 -11.29
C ASP A 64 -9.46 21.62 -12.75
N PRO A 65 -9.72 22.79 -13.35
CA PRO A 65 -10.20 22.90 -14.73
C PRO A 65 -9.32 22.19 -15.77
N ILE A 66 -8.03 21.99 -15.49
CA ILE A 66 -7.09 21.26 -16.35
C ILE A 66 -7.47 19.77 -16.42
N LEU A 67 -8.00 19.21 -15.32
CA LEU A 67 -8.41 17.80 -15.23
C LEU A 67 -9.83 17.57 -15.75
N GLY A 68 -10.70 18.57 -15.67
CA GLY A 68 -12.06 18.51 -16.20
C GLY A 68 -13.11 19.11 -15.26
N THR A 69 -14.34 18.62 -15.36
CA THR A 69 -15.50 19.09 -14.59
C THR A 69 -16.00 18.05 -13.58
N LEU A 70 -16.89 18.47 -12.67
CA LEU A 70 -17.57 17.55 -11.75
C LEU A 70 -18.43 16.51 -12.48
N GLU A 71 -18.95 16.83 -13.67
CA GLU A 71 -19.70 15.88 -14.49
C GLU A 71 -18.78 14.79 -15.08
N ASP A 72 -17.57 15.17 -15.51
CA ASP A 72 -16.56 14.23 -15.97
C ASP A 72 -16.15 13.26 -14.85
N PHE A 73 -16.00 13.78 -13.63
CA PHE A 73 -15.73 12.95 -12.45
C PHE A 73 -16.87 11.99 -12.13
N LYS A 74 -18.12 12.44 -12.15
CA LYS A 74 -19.29 11.55 -11.97
C LYS A 74 -19.34 10.47 -13.04
N SER A 75 -18.99 10.82 -14.28
CA SER A 75 -18.86 9.87 -15.39
C SER A 75 -17.75 8.85 -15.10
N LEU A 76 -16.57 9.29 -14.66
CA LEU A 76 -15.45 8.43 -14.27
C LEU A 76 -15.87 7.43 -13.19
N VAL A 77 -16.44 7.91 -12.07
CA VAL A 77 -16.91 7.05 -10.97
C VAL A 77 -17.89 6.00 -11.49
N LYS A 78 -18.87 6.40 -12.31
CA LYS A 78 -19.84 5.46 -12.91
C LYS A 78 -19.16 4.37 -13.75
N HIS A 79 -18.15 4.72 -14.54
CA HIS A 79 -17.41 3.77 -15.37
C HIS A 79 -16.47 2.85 -14.58
N LEU A 80 -15.91 3.33 -13.47
CA LEU A 80 -15.12 2.50 -12.55
C LEU A 80 -16.01 1.50 -11.82
N LYS A 81 -17.14 1.96 -11.28
CA LYS A 81 -18.12 1.11 -10.59
C LYS A 81 -18.70 0.03 -11.49
N SER A 82 -18.99 0.33 -12.77
CA SER A 82 -19.49 -0.68 -13.70
C SER A 82 -18.46 -1.78 -14.03
N ARG A 83 -17.18 -1.55 -13.70
CA ARG A 83 -16.07 -2.50 -13.84
C ARG A 83 -15.61 -3.09 -12.50
N ASN A 84 -16.36 -2.87 -11.43
CA ASN A 84 -16.01 -3.30 -10.07
C ASN A 84 -14.64 -2.75 -9.59
N ILE A 85 -14.32 -1.52 -9.98
CA ILE A 85 -13.12 -0.81 -9.53
C ILE A 85 -13.54 0.23 -8.49
N SER A 86 -12.91 0.19 -7.33
CA SER A 86 -13.08 1.19 -6.27
C SER A 86 -12.20 2.41 -6.52
N LEU A 87 -12.66 3.60 -6.11
CA LEU A 87 -11.93 4.85 -6.26
C LEU A 87 -11.52 5.41 -4.89
N ILE A 88 -10.23 5.69 -4.72
CA ILE A 88 -9.65 6.31 -3.53
C ILE A 88 -9.06 7.66 -3.96
N LEU A 89 -9.28 8.71 -3.16
CA LEU A 89 -8.71 10.03 -3.41
C LEU A 89 -7.63 10.38 -2.40
N ASP A 90 -6.56 10.99 -2.87
CA ASP A 90 -5.56 11.63 -2.02
C ASP A 90 -6.13 12.94 -1.48
N LEU A 91 -6.10 13.09 -0.15
CA LEU A 91 -6.58 14.28 0.54
C LEU A 91 -5.40 14.94 1.28
N PRO A 92 -4.88 16.09 0.78
CA PRO A 92 -3.78 16.80 1.42
C PRO A 92 -4.29 17.55 2.65
N VAL A 93 -4.19 16.95 3.84
CA VAL A 93 -4.79 17.50 5.06
C VAL A 93 -3.91 18.61 5.70
N LEU A 94 -2.59 18.52 5.50
CA LEU A 94 -1.58 19.41 6.11
C LEU A 94 -1.87 20.91 5.90
N SER A 95 -2.03 21.31 4.64
CA SER A 95 -2.20 22.71 4.23
C SER A 95 -3.45 23.37 4.84
N PHE A 96 -4.42 22.58 5.28
CA PHE A 96 -5.70 23.06 5.81
C PHE A 96 -5.75 23.05 7.33
N ILE A 97 -5.10 22.06 7.98
CA ILE A 97 -4.86 22.09 9.44
C ILE A 97 -4.06 23.35 9.80
N GLN A 98 -3.02 23.68 9.03
CA GLN A 98 -2.22 24.90 9.26
C GLN A 98 -3.05 26.18 9.18
N LYS A 99 -3.93 26.31 8.18
CA LYS A 99 -4.84 27.45 8.04
C LYS A 99 -5.83 27.55 9.21
N HIS A 100 -6.29 26.41 9.71
CA HIS A 100 -7.22 26.34 10.84
C HIS A 100 -6.54 26.72 12.17
N VAL A 101 -5.34 26.17 12.44
CA VAL A 101 -4.54 26.51 13.62
C VAL A 101 -4.14 27.99 13.61
N ALA A 102 -3.77 28.54 12.45
CA ALA A 102 -3.46 29.96 12.30
C ALA A 102 -4.67 30.86 12.58
N LYS A 103 -5.87 30.50 12.09
CA LYS A 103 -7.12 31.21 12.41
C LYS A 103 -7.42 31.17 13.91
N LYS A 104 -7.25 30.00 14.55
CA LYS A 104 -7.48 29.83 16.00
C LYS A 104 -6.53 30.68 16.85
N ALA A 105 -5.25 30.77 16.47
CA ALA A 105 -4.25 31.62 17.14
C ALA A 105 -4.60 33.12 17.04
N ILE A 106 -5.15 33.56 15.90
CA ILE A 106 -5.61 34.94 15.71
C ILE A 106 -6.84 35.23 16.57
N THR A 107 -7.82 34.32 16.62
CA THR A 107 -9.02 34.48 17.47
C THR A 107 -8.66 34.54 18.96
N THR A 108 -7.75 33.67 19.44
CA THR A 108 -7.29 33.72 20.85
C THR A 108 -6.52 35.00 21.18
N SER A 109 -5.73 35.55 20.25
CA SER A 109 -5.06 36.84 20.47
C SER A 109 -6.02 38.03 20.58
N ASN A 110 -7.18 37.94 19.92
CA ASN A 110 -8.22 38.96 19.97
C ASN A 110 -9.13 38.80 21.21
N GLU A 111 -9.37 37.58 21.67
CA GLU A 111 -10.13 37.31 22.90
C GLU A 111 -9.37 37.71 24.17
N VAL A 112 -8.03 37.54 24.21
CA VAL A 112 -7.19 38.01 25.33
C VAL A 112 -7.22 39.54 25.46
N ARG A 113 -7.53 40.28 24.39
CA ARG A 113 -7.71 41.74 24.43
C ARG A 113 -9.08 42.18 24.95
N ASN A 114 -10.07 41.30 25.00
CA ASN A 114 -11.46 41.61 25.35
C ASN A 114 -12.02 40.78 26.52
N ALA A 115 -11.16 40.19 27.35
CA ALA A 115 -11.60 39.38 28.49
C ALA A 115 -12.04 40.25 29.67
N THR A 116 -13.34 40.61 29.71
CA THR A 116 -14.06 40.67 31.00
C THR A 116 -14.66 39.28 31.23
N MET A 117 -14.19 38.64 32.30
CA MET A 117 -14.47 37.26 32.68
C MET A 117 -15.96 36.98 32.86
N ASP A 118 -16.47 35.98 32.14
CA ASP A 118 -17.60 35.18 32.62
C ASP A 118 -17.22 33.67 32.52
N PRO A 119 -16.99 32.94 33.64
CA PRO A 119 -16.35 31.62 33.63
C PRO A 119 -17.29 30.46 33.25
N LYS A 120 -18.45 30.74 32.65
CA LYS A 120 -19.49 29.73 32.37
C LYS A 120 -19.84 29.52 30.90
N SER A 121 -19.13 30.15 29.96
CA SER A 121 -19.41 29.96 28.52
C SER A 121 -18.43 29.04 27.77
N ASP A 122 -17.42 28.50 28.45
CA ASP A 122 -16.38 27.64 27.82
C ASP A 122 -16.86 26.24 27.40
N TYR A 123 -18.13 25.92 27.65
CA TYR A 123 -18.77 24.71 27.16
C TYR A 123 -19.76 25.09 26.08
N LEU A 124 -19.44 24.77 24.81
CA LEU A 124 -20.28 24.87 23.61
C LEU A 124 -20.14 26.15 22.76
N LYS A 125 -19.00 26.29 22.09
CA LYS A 125 -18.97 26.76 20.70
C LYS A 125 -18.06 25.84 19.88
N LEU A 126 -18.58 24.65 19.60
CA LEU A 126 -18.03 23.71 18.63
C LEU A 126 -18.56 24.07 17.23
N GLU A 127 -18.41 25.34 16.82
CA GLU A 127 -18.87 25.89 15.52
C GLU A 127 -17.69 26.15 14.56
N ASP A 128 -16.57 25.47 14.77
CA ASP A 128 -15.48 25.44 13.81
C ASP A 128 -15.73 24.25 12.86
N PHE A 129 -16.54 24.51 11.82
CA PHE A 129 -16.76 23.61 10.68
C PHE A 129 -15.40 23.12 10.13
N ASP A 130 -15.18 21.81 10.20
CA ASP A 130 -13.95 21.20 9.72
C ASP A 130 -14.05 21.04 8.19
N LEU A 131 -13.32 21.88 7.46
CA LEU A 131 -13.26 21.82 5.99
C LEU A 131 -12.94 20.40 5.48
N VAL A 132 -12.20 19.61 6.27
CA VAL A 132 -11.86 18.22 5.96
C VAL A 132 -13.09 17.32 6.07
N GLU A 133 -13.94 17.53 7.09
CA GLU A 133 -15.23 16.82 7.25
C GLU A 133 -16.15 17.08 6.07
N ASP A 134 -16.37 18.35 5.72
CA ASP A 134 -17.21 18.74 4.57
C ASP A 134 -16.69 18.12 3.26
N THR A 135 -15.36 18.10 3.10
CA THR A 135 -14.70 17.50 1.93
C THR A 135 -14.92 16.00 1.85
N ILE A 136 -14.67 15.30 2.96
CA ILE A 136 -14.84 13.84 3.03
C ILE A 136 -16.30 13.49 2.72
N GLN A 137 -17.26 14.21 3.32
CA GLN A 137 -18.68 13.98 3.08
C GLN A 137 -19.05 14.27 1.62
N PHE A 138 -18.58 15.39 1.06
CA PHE A 138 -18.82 15.76 -0.33
C PHE A 138 -18.37 14.67 -1.30
N TRP A 139 -17.13 14.22 -1.22
CA TRP A 139 -16.59 13.19 -2.12
C TRP A 139 -17.18 11.80 -1.87
N ALA A 140 -17.47 11.47 -0.60
CA ALA A 140 -18.17 10.24 -0.25
C ALA A 140 -19.56 10.16 -0.92
N LEU A 141 -20.31 11.28 -0.94
CA LEU A 141 -21.60 11.38 -1.64
C LEU A 141 -21.46 11.26 -3.16
N HIS A 142 -20.30 11.63 -3.71
CA HIS A 142 -19.98 11.51 -5.14
C HIS A 142 -19.42 10.14 -5.53
N GLY A 143 -19.47 9.14 -4.63
CA GLY A 143 -19.17 7.74 -4.94
C GLY A 143 -17.70 7.35 -4.77
N VAL A 144 -16.90 8.16 -4.06
CA VAL A 144 -15.54 7.81 -3.62
C VAL A 144 -15.60 6.78 -2.49
N ASP A 145 -14.72 5.78 -2.52
CA ASP A 145 -14.70 4.63 -1.60
C ASP A 145 -13.69 4.76 -0.47
N GLY A 146 -12.76 5.70 -0.58
CA GLY A 146 -11.79 5.93 0.48
C GLY A 146 -10.95 7.16 0.26
N PHE A 147 -10.17 7.49 1.29
CA PHE A 147 -9.32 8.67 1.30
C PHE A 147 -7.94 8.33 1.84
N TYR A 148 -6.90 8.75 1.13
CA TYR A 148 -5.55 8.76 1.66
C TYR A 148 -5.27 10.12 2.28
N LEU A 149 -5.18 10.18 3.60
CA LEU A 149 -4.86 11.40 4.34
C LEU A 149 -3.34 11.66 4.29
N LYS A 150 -2.92 12.56 3.40
CA LYS A 150 -1.51 12.93 3.20
C LYS A 150 -1.12 14.08 4.14
N GLY A 151 0.08 13.99 4.74
CA GLY A 151 0.66 15.07 5.55
C GLY A 151 0.14 15.15 6.98
N LEU A 152 -0.59 14.14 7.46
CA LEU A 152 -1.09 14.10 8.85
C LEU A 152 0.05 13.88 9.87
N GLU A 153 1.15 13.27 9.42
CA GLU A 153 2.37 13.02 10.19
C GLU A 153 2.97 14.29 10.80
N HIS A 154 2.81 15.46 10.18
CA HIS A 154 3.34 16.72 10.71
C HIS A 154 2.53 17.31 11.88
N HIS A 155 1.32 16.81 12.13
CA HIS A 155 0.43 17.27 13.20
C HIS A 155 0.04 16.13 14.17
N ALA A 156 0.78 15.02 14.11
CA ALA A 156 0.50 13.82 14.89
C ALA A 156 0.70 13.99 16.40
N GLU A 157 1.50 14.98 16.80
CA GLU A 157 1.77 15.31 18.21
C GLU A 157 0.57 15.96 18.92
N ASP A 158 -0.33 16.61 18.18
CA ASP A 158 -1.47 17.31 18.77
C ASP A 158 -2.53 16.31 19.26
N TYR A 159 -2.91 16.43 20.53
CA TYR A 159 -3.99 15.65 21.14
C TYR A 159 -5.32 15.80 20.40
N THR A 160 -5.55 16.93 19.72
CA THR A 160 -6.79 17.14 18.95
C THR A 160 -6.88 16.23 17.72
N THR A 161 -5.75 15.85 17.13
CA THR A 161 -5.67 15.03 15.91
C THR A 161 -6.34 13.67 16.08
N ALA A 162 -6.07 12.96 17.19
CA ALA A 162 -6.69 11.66 17.46
C ALA A 162 -8.22 11.74 17.60
N ARG A 163 -8.74 12.86 18.12
CA ARG A 163 -10.18 13.10 18.24
C ARG A 163 -10.83 13.36 16.88
N LEU A 164 -10.18 14.15 16.03
CA LEU A 164 -10.64 14.45 14.67
C LEU A 164 -10.70 13.19 13.81
N ILE A 165 -9.63 12.37 13.82
CA ILE A 165 -9.58 11.11 13.06
C ILE A 165 -10.73 10.17 13.45
N ARG A 166 -10.99 10.03 14.77
CA ARG A 166 -12.12 9.21 15.25
C ARG A 166 -13.47 9.73 14.74
N HIS A 167 -13.62 11.05 14.71
CA HIS A 167 -14.83 11.69 14.18
C HIS A 167 -14.98 11.43 12.68
N TRP A 168 -13.93 11.68 11.88
CA TRP A 168 -13.93 11.41 10.44
C TRP A 168 -14.20 9.93 10.12
N LYS A 169 -13.59 9.00 10.85
CA LYS A 169 -13.85 7.56 10.67
C LYS A 169 -15.31 7.21 10.99
N LYS A 170 -15.88 7.80 12.04
CA LYS A 170 -17.30 7.60 12.38
C LYS A 170 -18.24 8.15 11.30
N LEU A 171 -17.91 9.30 10.70
CA LEU A 171 -18.69 9.91 9.62
C LEU A 171 -18.65 9.09 8.33
N LEU A 172 -17.48 8.54 7.99
CA LEU A 172 -17.29 7.70 6.81
C LEU A 172 -18.03 6.36 6.90
N GLY A 173 -18.17 5.83 8.11
CA GLY A 173 -18.76 4.51 8.35
C GLY A 173 -17.80 3.36 8.02
N SER A 174 -18.35 2.15 8.00
CA SER A 174 -17.60 0.91 7.72
C SER A 174 -17.30 0.71 6.23
N ASP A 175 -18.11 1.30 5.35
CA ASP A 175 -18.09 0.98 3.93
C ASP A 175 -16.95 1.68 3.18
N LYS A 176 -16.34 2.70 3.81
CA LYS A 176 -15.29 3.54 3.24
C LYS A 176 -14.03 3.49 4.08
N ILE A 177 -12.89 3.61 3.39
CA ILE A 177 -11.58 3.41 4.01
C ILE A 177 -10.79 4.69 4.18
N LEU A 178 -9.93 4.70 5.20
CA LEU A 178 -8.89 5.69 5.42
C LEU A 178 -7.51 5.04 5.29
N ILE A 179 -6.63 5.70 4.54
CA ILE A 179 -5.22 5.33 4.38
C ILE A 179 -4.33 6.41 5.00
N ILE A 180 -3.25 5.98 5.64
CA ILE A 180 -2.20 6.84 6.19
C ILE A 180 -0.80 6.31 5.85
N SER A 181 0.20 7.19 5.78
CA SER A 181 1.60 6.79 5.62
C SER A 181 2.19 6.23 6.93
N ASP A 182 3.11 5.26 6.81
CA ASP A 182 3.89 4.70 7.91
C ASP A 182 4.71 5.72 8.70
N ASN A 183 5.07 6.86 8.10
CA ASN A 183 5.72 7.98 8.78
C ASN A 183 4.98 8.45 10.05
N ILE A 184 3.66 8.21 10.14
CA ILE A 184 2.87 8.52 11.35
C ILE A 184 3.36 7.77 12.59
N VAL A 185 3.93 6.58 12.41
CA VAL A 185 4.39 5.71 13.51
C VAL A 185 5.54 6.36 14.27
N ASP A 186 6.46 6.99 13.55
CA ASP A 186 7.62 7.67 14.13
C ASP A 186 7.25 9.08 14.64
N ALA A 187 6.28 9.74 14.01
CA ALA A 187 5.86 11.09 14.36
C ALA A 187 4.91 11.16 15.58
N THR A 188 4.22 10.08 15.93
CA THR A 188 3.20 10.08 17.00
C THR A 188 3.76 9.58 18.33
N PRO A 189 3.48 10.26 19.46
CA PRO A 189 3.71 9.70 20.79
C PRO A 189 3.02 8.34 21.00
N LYS A 190 3.72 7.39 21.64
CA LYS A 190 3.24 6.00 21.83
C LYS A 190 1.86 5.87 22.48
N GLU A 191 1.48 6.83 23.31
CA GLU A 191 0.18 6.88 24.00
C GLU A 191 -0.98 7.10 23.03
N ASN A 192 -0.78 7.90 21.99
CA ASN A 192 -1.80 8.25 20.99
C ASN A 192 -1.75 7.34 19.76
N LEU A 193 -0.62 6.69 19.49
CA LEU A 193 -0.40 5.88 18.29
C LEU A 193 -1.48 4.81 18.09
N ASN A 194 -1.82 4.03 19.12
CA ASN A 194 -2.86 3.00 19.00
C ASN A 194 -4.24 3.61 18.71
N ILE A 195 -4.52 4.81 19.25
CA ILE A 195 -5.81 5.48 19.02
C ILE A 195 -5.89 5.92 17.55
N ILE A 196 -4.81 6.47 17.01
CA ILE A 196 -4.72 6.87 15.61
C ILE A 196 -4.88 5.64 14.71
N LEU A 197 -4.01 4.64 14.87
CA LEU A 197 -3.96 3.45 14.03
C LEU A 197 -5.29 2.68 13.99
N ASN A 198 -5.97 2.53 15.13
CA ASN A 198 -7.26 1.81 15.19
C ASN A 198 -8.40 2.48 14.39
N ASN A 199 -8.23 3.73 13.94
CA ASN A 199 -9.22 4.44 13.12
C ASN A 199 -8.84 4.49 11.63
N PHE A 200 -7.70 3.90 11.24
CA PHE A 200 -7.31 3.71 9.86
C PHE A 200 -7.54 2.26 9.43
N ASP A 201 -7.82 2.07 8.14
CA ASP A 201 -8.05 0.75 7.56
C ASP A 201 -6.79 0.22 6.87
N LEU A 202 -5.99 1.13 6.29
CA LEU A 202 -4.72 0.83 5.64
C LEU A 202 -3.59 1.74 6.13
N ILE A 203 -2.39 1.18 6.20
CA ILE A 203 -1.14 1.91 6.41
C ILE A 203 -0.19 1.65 5.24
N ASP A 204 0.20 2.70 4.53
CA ASP A 204 1.13 2.63 3.40
C ASP A 204 2.57 2.64 3.91
N VAL A 205 3.26 1.52 3.69
CA VAL A 205 4.66 1.30 4.05
C VAL A 205 5.50 1.29 2.78
N LYS A 206 6.37 2.29 2.63
CA LYS A 206 7.30 2.37 1.50
C LYS A 206 8.52 1.46 1.73
N LEU A 207 8.71 0.46 0.88
CA LEU A 207 9.91 -0.37 0.86
C LEU A 207 11.08 0.39 0.22
N ASN A 208 12.12 0.62 1.01
CA ASN A 208 13.28 1.38 0.56
C ASN A 208 14.31 0.45 -0.11
N ILE A 209 13.97 -0.07 -1.30
CA ILE A 209 14.83 -0.98 -2.05
C ILE A 209 16.17 -0.33 -2.43
N GLU A 210 16.20 1.00 -2.59
CA GLU A 210 17.42 1.80 -2.83
C GLU A 210 18.51 1.61 -1.75
N LYS A 211 18.12 1.23 -0.52
CA LYS A 211 19.06 1.00 0.60
C LYS A 211 19.65 -0.42 0.61
N GLY A 212 19.27 -1.26 -0.35
CA GLY A 212 19.78 -2.62 -0.53
C GLY A 212 19.07 -3.68 0.31
N VAL A 213 19.33 -4.96 0.00
CA VAL A 213 18.63 -6.12 0.57
C VAL A 213 18.78 -6.23 2.09
N SER A 214 19.94 -5.88 2.66
CA SER A 214 20.15 -5.93 4.10
C SER A 214 19.23 -4.97 4.86
N TYR A 215 18.98 -3.77 4.30
CA TYR A 215 18.04 -2.82 4.89
C TYR A 215 16.60 -3.27 4.71
N VAL A 216 16.24 -3.71 3.50
CA VAL A 216 14.89 -4.19 3.18
C VAL A 216 14.49 -5.37 4.07
N THR A 217 15.41 -6.31 4.29
CA THR A 217 15.17 -7.46 5.19
C THR A 217 14.83 -7.00 6.60
N LYS A 218 15.65 -6.10 7.17
CA LYS A 218 15.39 -5.51 8.50
C LYS A 218 14.09 -4.73 8.55
N GLN A 219 13.75 -4.01 7.46
CA GLN A 219 12.49 -3.27 7.37
C GLN A 219 11.30 -4.22 7.39
N ILE A 220 11.32 -5.28 6.57
CA ILE A 220 10.28 -6.32 6.53
C ILE A 220 10.15 -6.97 7.91
N ASP A 221 11.25 -7.40 8.51
CA ASP A 221 11.25 -8.05 9.83
C ASP A 221 10.72 -7.11 10.92
N SER A 222 11.09 -5.83 10.89
CA SER A 222 10.61 -4.82 11.85
C SER A 222 9.11 -4.63 11.74
N ILE A 223 8.60 -4.50 10.51
CA ILE A 223 7.16 -4.30 10.26
C ILE A 223 6.36 -5.56 10.60
N GLN A 224 6.82 -6.75 10.20
CA GLN A 224 6.16 -8.02 10.50
C GLN A 224 6.12 -8.34 12.01
N ASN A 225 7.12 -7.91 12.78
CA ASN A 225 7.14 -8.08 14.24
C ASN A 225 6.52 -6.89 15.00
N SER A 226 6.05 -5.86 14.29
CA SER A 226 5.44 -4.68 14.91
C SER A 226 4.02 -4.95 15.42
N SER A 227 3.41 -3.94 16.07
CA SER A 227 2.01 -3.99 16.48
C SER A 227 1.06 -4.24 15.32
N LEU A 228 1.42 -3.87 14.08
CA LEU A 228 0.56 -3.95 12.90
C LEU A 228 0.14 -5.39 12.58
N PHE A 229 1.02 -6.37 12.79
CA PHE A 229 0.73 -7.79 12.56
C PHE A 229 0.45 -8.57 13.84
N THR A 230 0.90 -8.07 14.99
CA THR A 230 0.79 -8.79 16.26
C THR A 230 -0.50 -8.51 17.02
N LYS A 231 -1.16 -7.38 16.77
CA LYS A 231 -2.38 -6.96 17.47
C LYS A 231 -3.59 -6.95 16.54
N PRO A 232 -4.75 -7.49 16.97
CA PRO A 232 -5.99 -7.37 16.22
C PRO A 232 -6.50 -5.92 16.24
N GLY A 233 -7.21 -5.52 15.18
CA GLY A 233 -7.80 -4.19 15.04
C GLY A 233 -6.83 -3.10 14.58
N MET A 234 -5.59 -3.47 14.24
CA MET A 234 -4.62 -2.57 13.61
C MET A 234 -4.89 -2.42 12.10
N PRO A 235 -4.44 -1.32 11.47
CA PRO A 235 -4.65 -1.09 10.05
C PRO A 235 -3.90 -2.14 9.24
N TRP A 236 -4.50 -2.50 8.11
CA TRP A 236 -3.92 -3.46 7.18
C TRP A 236 -2.69 -2.85 6.48
N VAL A 237 -1.64 -3.64 6.28
CA VAL A 237 -0.41 -3.13 5.66
C VAL A 237 -0.57 -3.07 4.15
N GLN A 238 -0.37 -1.89 3.60
CA GLN A 238 -0.13 -1.64 2.19
C GLN A 238 1.38 -1.51 1.98
N TRP A 239 1.90 -2.14 0.93
CA TRP A 239 3.31 -1.99 0.53
C TRP A 239 3.39 -1.11 -0.70
N SER A 240 4.27 -0.12 -0.73
CA SER A 240 4.60 0.69 -1.91
C SER A 240 6.10 0.65 -2.19
N LEU A 241 6.50 0.77 -3.46
CA LEU A 241 7.91 0.87 -3.86
C LEU A 241 8.29 2.31 -4.21
N GLY A 242 7.37 3.00 -4.87
CA GLY A 242 7.49 4.39 -5.26
C GLY A 242 6.21 5.15 -4.99
N ASN A 243 6.33 6.48 -5.02
CA ASN A 243 5.25 7.44 -4.90
C ASN A 243 5.62 8.73 -5.65
N ILE A 244 4.72 9.72 -5.61
CA ILE A 244 4.92 11.05 -6.23
C ILE A 244 6.16 11.82 -5.75
N ASN A 245 6.78 11.45 -4.63
CA ASN A 245 7.93 12.16 -4.04
C ASN A 245 9.24 11.37 -4.16
N SER A 246 9.19 10.15 -4.70
CA SER A 246 10.35 9.26 -4.78
C SER A 246 10.78 9.04 -6.22
N ASN A 247 12.10 9.00 -6.42
CA ASN A 247 12.68 8.65 -7.69
C ASN A 247 12.06 7.37 -8.27
N ARG A 248 11.91 7.32 -9.60
CA ARG A 248 11.33 6.16 -10.28
C ARG A 248 12.13 4.91 -9.98
N LEU A 249 11.42 3.80 -9.78
CA LEU A 249 12.04 2.53 -9.49
C LEU A 249 13.01 2.06 -10.61
N ALA A 250 12.70 2.38 -11.86
CA ALA A 250 13.57 2.10 -13.01
C ALA A 250 14.89 2.91 -12.98
N ASN A 251 14.90 4.08 -12.35
CA ASN A 251 16.11 4.89 -12.16
C ASN A 251 16.95 4.38 -10.99
N VAL A 252 16.28 3.99 -9.90
CA VAL A 252 16.94 3.38 -8.73
C VAL A 252 17.57 2.03 -9.10
N LEU A 253 16.83 1.20 -9.85
CA LEU A 253 17.24 -0.15 -10.27
C LEU A 253 17.51 -0.18 -11.78
N ASN A 254 18.52 0.57 -12.21
CA ASN A 254 18.86 0.74 -13.63
C ASN A 254 19.63 -0.46 -14.22
N TYR A 255 19.09 -1.67 -14.09
CA TYR A 255 19.67 -2.89 -14.65
C TYR A 255 18.61 -3.96 -14.89
N GLY A 256 18.77 -4.67 -16.01
CA GLY A 256 17.93 -5.82 -16.37
C GLY A 256 16.45 -5.52 -16.24
N ASN A 257 15.72 -6.44 -15.61
CA ASN A 257 14.30 -6.30 -15.30
C ASN A 257 14.09 -5.96 -13.81
N ALA A 258 14.93 -5.17 -13.17
CA ALA A 258 14.90 -5.06 -11.71
C ALA A 258 13.62 -4.41 -11.14
N THR A 259 13.01 -3.44 -11.83
CA THR A 259 11.69 -2.89 -11.48
C THR A 259 10.65 -4.00 -11.32
N LEU A 260 10.70 -4.95 -12.24
CA LEU A 260 9.88 -6.14 -12.28
C LEU A 260 10.03 -7.04 -11.06
N GLY A 261 11.28 -7.33 -10.74
CA GLY A 261 11.62 -8.24 -9.68
C GLY A 261 11.20 -7.65 -8.34
N ALA A 262 11.40 -6.35 -8.19
CA ALA A 262 10.93 -5.57 -7.06
C ALA A 262 9.40 -5.54 -6.95
N THR A 263 8.65 -5.31 -8.04
CA THR A 263 7.17 -5.37 -8.02
C THR A 263 6.68 -6.78 -7.70
N LEU A 264 7.31 -7.83 -8.22
CA LEU A 264 6.96 -9.21 -7.91
C LEU A 264 7.23 -9.56 -6.43
N LEU A 265 8.36 -9.10 -5.90
CA LEU A 265 8.69 -9.19 -4.48
C LEU A 265 7.63 -8.51 -3.61
N GLN A 266 7.25 -7.28 -3.96
CA GLN A 266 6.21 -6.51 -3.26
C GLN A 266 4.87 -7.25 -3.26
N MET A 267 4.46 -7.80 -4.42
CA MET A 267 3.25 -8.60 -4.54
C MET A 267 3.28 -9.84 -3.63
N MET A 268 4.46 -10.39 -3.35
CA MET A 268 4.62 -11.57 -2.51
C MET A 268 4.66 -11.28 -1.01
N LEU A 269 4.69 -10.02 -0.60
CA LEU A 269 4.62 -9.63 0.81
C LEU A 269 3.18 -9.72 1.36
N PRO A 270 3.03 -9.96 2.67
CA PRO A 270 1.72 -10.05 3.30
C PRO A 270 1.10 -8.66 3.40
N GLY A 271 0.00 -8.42 2.69
CA GLY A 271 -0.65 -7.11 2.67
C GLY A 271 -1.30 -6.82 1.33
N THR A 272 -1.47 -5.53 1.05
CA THR A 272 -2.01 -5.01 -0.21
C THR A 272 -0.86 -4.35 -0.99
N PRO A 273 -0.50 -4.82 -2.20
CA PRO A 273 0.51 -4.16 -3.01
C PRO A 273 -0.06 -2.87 -3.64
N SER A 274 0.73 -1.81 -3.65
CA SER A 274 0.44 -0.54 -4.33
C SER A 274 1.47 -0.27 -5.42
N VAL A 275 1.03 -0.24 -6.67
CA VAL A 275 1.89 0.02 -7.83
C VAL A 275 1.69 1.44 -8.31
N PHE A 276 2.78 2.20 -8.42
CA PHE A 276 2.76 3.56 -8.96
C PHE A 276 2.75 3.52 -10.49
N TYR A 277 1.89 4.33 -11.11
CA TYR A 277 1.68 4.31 -12.55
C TYR A 277 3.00 4.41 -13.33
N GLY A 278 3.29 3.48 -14.22
CA GLY A 278 4.51 3.43 -15.01
C GLY A 278 5.58 2.47 -14.46
N ASP A 279 5.53 2.09 -13.18
CA ASP A 279 6.43 1.07 -12.65
C ASP A 279 6.16 -0.29 -13.31
N GLU A 280 4.92 -0.53 -13.75
CA GLU A 280 4.54 -1.67 -14.56
C GLU A 280 5.04 -1.63 -16.01
N ILE A 281 5.81 -0.64 -16.43
CA ILE A 281 6.49 -0.67 -17.73
C ILE A 281 7.97 -0.31 -17.58
N GLY A 282 8.47 -0.18 -16.35
CA GLY A 282 9.83 0.32 -16.11
C GLY A 282 10.00 1.77 -16.55
N LEU A 283 9.00 2.62 -16.32
CA LEU A 283 9.04 4.03 -16.73
C LEU A 283 10.18 4.77 -16.01
N HIS A 284 11.11 5.30 -16.79
CA HIS A 284 12.23 6.10 -16.29
C HIS A 284 11.81 7.55 -16.00
N GLU A 285 12.64 8.27 -15.26
CA GLU A 285 12.49 9.72 -15.13
C GLU A 285 12.95 10.43 -16.41
N ILE A 286 12.59 11.71 -16.54
CA ILE A 286 13.10 12.58 -17.60
C ILE A 286 14.62 12.67 -17.50
N SER A 287 15.31 12.31 -18.60
CA SER A 287 16.74 12.54 -18.74
C SER A 287 17.00 14.02 -19.08
N ASP A 288 17.72 14.73 -18.20
CA ASP A 288 18.14 16.12 -18.38
C ASP A 288 19.68 16.25 -18.22
N PRO A 289 20.47 15.72 -19.18
CA PRO A 289 21.92 15.60 -19.03
C PRO A 289 22.67 16.94 -18.96
N GLU A 290 22.09 18.00 -19.51
CA GLU A 290 22.65 19.35 -19.47
C GLU A 290 22.26 20.12 -18.20
N GLU A 291 21.41 19.52 -17.33
CA GLU A 291 20.79 20.16 -16.17
C GLU A 291 20.22 21.57 -16.46
N ASN A 292 19.71 21.79 -17.68
CA ASN A 292 19.18 23.09 -18.09
C ASN A 292 17.85 23.42 -17.37
N ARG A 293 17.20 22.42 -16.75
CA ARG A 293 15.85 22.52 -16.18
C ARG A 293 15.83 22.14 -14.70
N LYS A 294 16.68 22.80 -13.90
CA LYS A 294 16.81 22.55 -12.44
C LYS A 294 15.54 22.91 -11.66
N ASP A 295 14.79 23.88 -12.15
CA ASP A 295 13.53 24.36 -11.60
C ASP A 295 12.45 23.27 -11.54
N ILE A 296 12.40 22.38 -12.53
CA ILE A 296 11.41 21.29 -12.61
C ILE A 296 11.97 19.92 -12.23
N LYS A 297 13.15 19.85 -11.59
CA LYS A 297 13.80 18.58 -11.22
C LYS A 297 12.89 17.67 -10.38
N HIS A 298 12.10 18.25 -9.49
CA HIS A 298 11.14 17.55 -8.64
C HIS A 298 9.98 16.91 -9.43
N LEU A 299 9.74 17.33 -10.68
CA LEU A 299 8.71 16.79 -11.57
C LEU A 299 9.25 15.74 -12.54
N HIS A 300 10.57 15.47 -12.56
CA HIS A 300 11.17 14.55 -13.52
C HIS A 300 10.61 13.12 -13.44
N GLN A 301 10.12 12.71 -12.26
CA GLN A 301 9.46 11.42 -12.07
C GLN A 301 8.02 11.36 -12.57
N LEU A 302 7.38 12.51 -12.81
CA LEU A 302 5.99 12.60 -13.26
C LEU A 302 5.88 12.63 -14.79
N MET A 303 6.59 11.71 -15.44
CA MET A 303 6.55 11.55 -16.88
C MET A 303 5.16 11.15 -17.36
N MET A 304 4.81 11.59 -18.57
CA MET A 304 3.57 11.17 -19.23
C MET A 304 3.59 9.68 -19.51
N MET A 305 2.43 9.04 -19.33
CA MET A 305 2.28 7.64 -19.69
C MET A 305 2.36 7.43 -21.21
N PRO A 306 3.22 6.51 -21.68
CA PRO A 306 3.45 6.29 -23.10
C PRO A 306 2.36 5.39 -23.71
N TRP A 307 1.18 5.94 -24.01
CA TRP A 307 0.06 5.18 -24.58
C TRP A 307 0.09 5.00 -26.10
N ARG A 308 0.77 5.87 -26.85
CA ARG A 308 0.76 5.85 -28.33
C ARG A 308 2.12 5.44 -28.89
N ASN A 309 2.12 4.36 -29.68
CA ASN A 309 3.15 3.99 -30.66
C ASN A 309 4.56 3.59 -30.20
N GLU A 310 4.79 3.34 -28.92
CA GLU A 310 5.99 2.61 -28.51
C GLU A 310 5.61 1.17 -28.21
N GLN A 311 6.47 0.22 -28.57
CA GLN A 311 6.36 -1.18 -28.15
C GLN A 311 6.59 -1.27 -26.64
N SER A 312 5.69 -0.67 -25.86
CA SER A 312 5.72 -0.77 -24.41
C SER A 312 5.41 -2.22 -24.13
N LYS A 313 6.45 -2.98 -23.80
CA LYS A 313 6.33 -4.32 -23.24
C LYS A 313 5.61 -4.15 -21.90
N VAL A 314 4.28 -4.11 -21.95
CA VAL A 314 3.45 -4.35 -20.78
C VAL A 314 3.94 -5.67 -20.20
N LEU A 315 4.19 -5.68 -18.90
CA LEU A 315 4.88 -6.80 -18.28
C LEU A 315 4.12 -8.11 -18.55
N PRO A 316 4.81 -9.19 -18.95
CA PRO A 316 4.16 -10.37 -19.50
C PRO A 316 3.11 -11.03 -18.58
N TRP A 317 3.22 -10.93 -17.24
CA TRP A 317 2.23 -11.49 -16.30
C TRP A 317 1.07 -10.54 -15.93
N ILE A 318 1.09 -9.28 -16.37
CA ILE A 318 -0.07 -8.37 -16.20
C ILE A 318 -1.18 -8.71 -17.20
N TYR A 319 -0.86 -9.47 -18.27
CA TYR A 319 -1.85 -10.09 -19.13
C TYR A 319 -2.57 -11.22 -18.38
N GLY A 320 -3.57 -10.86 -17.58
CA GLY A 320 -4.89 -11.50 -17.47
C GLY A 320 -5.01 -13.03 -17.41
N GLY A 321 -3.94 -13.77 -17.15
CA GLY A 321 -4.05 -15.13 -16.66
C GLY A 321 -4.69 -15.03 -15.28
N ASN A 322 -5.66 -15.90 -14.99
CA ASN A 322 -6.28 -16.06 -13.67
C ASN A 322 -5.24 -16.52 -12.63
N ALA A 323 -4.17 -15.76 -12.41
CA ALA A 323 -3.47 -15.72 -11.15
C ALA A 323 -4.43 -15.01 -10.20
N ASN A 324 -5.42 -15.77 -9.71
CA ASN A 324 -6.09 -15.44 -8.46
C ASN A 324 -4.97 -15.30 -7.47
N ALA A 325 -4.58 -14.06 -7.25
CA ALA A 325 -3.43 -13.72 -6.50
C ALA A 325 -3.85 -13.96 -5.05
N LEU A 326 -3.52 -15.15 -4.55
CA LEU A 326 -4.02 -15.68 -3.27
C LEU A 326 -3.29 -14.94 -2.15
N TYR A 327 -3.56 -13.66 -1.96
CA TYR A 327 -2.87 -12.82 -0.99
C TYR A 327 -3.50 -12.92 0.42
N ASP A 328 -3.63 -14.11 1.01
CA ASP A 328 -4.06 -14.21 2.41
C ASP A 328 -2.99 -13.66 3.38
N GLN A 329 -3.38 -12.79 4.32
CA GLN A 329 -2.83 -12.78 5.66
C GLN A 329 -3.67 -13.75 6.51
N VAL A 330 -3.02 -14.55 7.34
CA VAL A 330 -3.68 -15.59 8.13
C VAL A 330 -4.11 -14.98 9.45
N GLU A 331 -5.42 -14.91 9.70
CA GLU A 331 -5.98 -14.47 10.99
C GLU A 331 -6.12 -15.60 12.03
N GLN A 332 -5.77 -16.84 11.69
CA GLN A 332 -6.01 -17.97 12.61
C GLN A 332 -4.73 -18.56 13.19
N GLY A 333 -4.46 -18.18 14.44
CA GLY A 333 -3.79 -19.03 15.42
C GLY A 333 -2.42 -18.56 15.89
N ASP A 334 -1.69 -17.84 15.04
CA ASP A 334 -0.41 -17.22 15.38
C ASP A 334 -0.46 -15.77 14.95
N ASN A 335 -0.23 -14.83 15.88
CA ASN A 335 -0.13 -13.39 15.64
C ASN A 335 1.17 -13.04 14.87
N LYS A 336 1.44 -13.75 13.77
CA LYS A 336 2.65 -13.64 12.95
C LYS A 336 2.25 -13.48 11.49
N ALA A 337 2.92 -12.56 10.79
CA ALA A 337 2.81 -12.43 9.35
C ALA A 337 3.07 -13.79 8.68
N ASN A 338 2.30 -14.14 7.66
CA ASN A 338 2.42 -15.45 6.99
C ASN A 338 3.55 -15.50 5.94
N ALA A 339 4.57 -14.68 6.13
CA ALA A 339 5.76 -14.59 5.31
C ALA A 339 7.01 -14.51 6.19
N GLU A 340 8.13 -15.00 5.68
CA GLU A 340 9.43 -15.03 6.37
C GLU A 340 10.55 -14.88 5.35
N VAL A 341 11.58 -14.13 5.73
CA VAL A 341 12.80 -14.02 4.95
C VAL A 341 13.65 -15.26 5.20
N MET A 342 13.78 -16.10 4.19
CA MET A 342 14.53 -17.37 4.28
C MET A 342 16.03 -17.16 4.06
N TYR A 343 16.37 -16.26 3.15
CA TYR A 343 17.75 -15.98 2.78
C TYR A 343 17.89 -14.53 2.33
N ALA A 344 18.93 -13.86 2.82
CA ALA A 344 19.27 -12.51 2.43
C ALA A 344 20.80 -12.36 2.45
N GLU A 345 21.42 -12.30 1.28
CA GLU A 345 22.86 -12.08 1.16
C GLU A 345 23.17 -11.22 -0.07
N LYS A 346 24.04 -10.20 0.12
CA LYS A 346 24.37 -9.21 -0.91
C LYS A 346 23.10 -8.57 -1.48
N ASP A 347 22.77 -8.88 -2.72
CA ASP A 347 21.59 -8.36 -3.44
C ASP A 347 20.54 -9.46 -3.71
N PHE A 348 20.69 -10.65 -3.10
CA PHE A 348 19.76 -11.75 -3.26
C PHE A 348 18.84 -11.85 -2.04
N LEU A 349 17.53 -11.82 -2.29
CA LEU A 349 16.50 -11.92 -1.28
C LEU A 349 15.54 -13.06 -1.61
N VAL A 350 15.27 -13.91 -0.62
CA VAL A 350 14.34 -15.02 -0.73
C VAL A 350 13.31 -14.93 0.39
N ILE A 351 12.05 -14.82 0.02
CA ILE A 351 10.93 -14.75 0.98
C ILE A 351 10.02 -15.96 0.73
N GLN A 352 9.73 -16.69 1.80
CA GLN A 352 8.72 -17.74 1.79
C GLN A 352 7.42 -17.22 2.37
N ARG A 353 6.31 -17.61 1.75
CA ARG A 353 4.96 -17.29 2.18
C ARG A 353 4.15 -18.57 2.32
N TRP A 354 3.56 -18.79 3.49
CA TRP A 354 2.81 -20.00 3.80
C TRP A 354 1.34 -19.71 4.11
N TYR A 355 0.54 -20.76 4.05
CA TYR A 355 -0.88 -20.70 4.36
C TYR A 355 -1.30 -22.00 5.04
N PRO A 356 -2.24 -21.93 5.98
CA PRO A 356 -2.87 -23.12 6.51
C PRO A 356 -3.48 -23.94 5.37
N ARG A 357 -3.00 -25.19 5.23
CA ARG A 357 -3.55 -26.19 4.30
C ARG A 357 -3.45 -25.82 2.81
N ARG A 358 -2.49 -24.99 2.42
CA ARG A 358 -2.12 -24.78 1.00
C ARG A 358 -0.63 -24.93 0.80
N LYS A 359 -0.23 -25.07 -0.47
CA LYS A 359 1.18 -25.01 -0.85
C LYS A 359 1.79 -23.66 -0.47
N ALA A 360 3.02 -23.71 0.00
CA ALA A 360 3.80 -22.51 0.24
C ALA A 360 4.38 -21.97 -1.07
N TYR A 361 4.59 -20.66 -1.11
CA TYR A 361 5.16 -19.97 -2.25
C TYR A 361 6.46 -19.32 -1.82
N VAL A 362 7.44 -19.29 -2.70
CA VAL A 362 8.74 -18.66 -2.48
C VAL A 362 8.97 -17.66 -3.58
N VAL A 363 9.34 -16.44 -3.24
CA VAL A 363 9.90 -15.48 -4.18
C VAL A 363 11.39 -15.41 -3.98
N ALA A 364 12.15 -15.59 -5.05
CA ALA A 364 13.59 -15.42 -5.08
C ALA A 364 13.93 -14.29 -6.04
N SER A 365 14.56 -13.25 -5.52
CA SER A 365 14.75 -11.98 -6.22
C SER A 365 16.21 -11.55 -6.20
N ASN A 366 16.80 -11.39 -7.38
CA ASN A 366 18.09 -10.74 -7.56
C ASN A 366 17.87 -9.24 -7.76
N LEU A 367 18.01 -8.47 -6.69
CA LEU A 367 17.90 -7.01 -6.68
C LEU A 367 19.26 -6.34 -6.89
N GLY A 368 20.18 -7.00 -7.61
CA GLY A 368 21.54 -6.53 -7.86
C GLY A 368 21.89 -6.50 -9.33
N SER A 369 23.00 -5.83 -9.65
CA SER A 369 23.48 -5.65 -11.02
C SER A 369 24.30 -6.82 -11.57
N ASN A 370 24.64 -7.79 -10.72
CA ASN A 370 25.45 -8.96 -11.09
C ASN A 370 24.60 -10.24 -11.08
N LYS A 371 24.99 -11.23 -11.89
CA LYS A 371 24.39 -12.57 -11.84
C LYS A 371 24.68 -13.19 -10.48
N ILE A 372 23.65 -13.80 -9.88
CA ILE A 372 23.78 -14.53 -8.61
C ILE A 372 23.53 -16.01 -8.85
N SER A 373 24.36 -16.83 -8.20
CA SER A 373 24.19 -18.27 -8.08
C SER A 373 24.24 -18.61 -6.60
N ALA A 374 23.21 -19.27 -6.07
CA ALA A 374 23.12 -19.65 -4.68
C ALA A 374 22.61 -21.09 -4.54
N ASP A 375 23.20 -21.82 -3.60
CA ASP A 375 22.71 -23.13 -3.16
C ASP A 375 21.81 -22.92 -1.93
N LEU A 376 20.51 -23.12 -2.13
CA LEU A 376 19.47 -23.02 -1.10
C LEU A 376 18.94 -24.40 -0.71
N SER A 377 19.61 -25.50 -1.09
CA SER A 377 19.16 -26.87 -0.82
C SER A 377 19.07 -27.22 0.68
N THR A 378 19.72 -26.42 1.53
CA THR A 378 19.63 -26.52 2.99
C THR A 378 18.33 -25.96 3.55
N LEU A 379 17.68 -25.05 2.81
CA LEU A 379 16.46 -24.35 3.21
C LEU A 379 15.23 -24.89 2.49
N LEU A 380 15.37 -25.18 1.19
CA LEU A 380 14.28 -25.54 0.28
C LEU A 380 14.74 -26.70 -0.62
N TYR A 381 13.84 -27.61 -0.99
CA TYR A 381 14.21 -28.80 -1.80
C TYR A 381 13.90 -28.62 -3.29
N THR A 382 12.62 -28.64 -3.65
CA THR A 382 12.12 -28.52 -5.03
C THR A 382 10.85 -27.71 -5.08
N GLY A 383 10.54 -27.16 -6.25
CA GLY A 383 9.25 -26.55 -6.51
C GLY A 383 9.03 -26.27 -8.00
N GLN A 384 7.86 -25.75 -8.31
CA GLN A 384 7.44 -25.41 -9.67
C GLN A 384 7.40 -23.88 -9.84
N VAL A 385 8.03 -23.38 -10.91
CA VAL A 385 7.99 -21.95 -11.25
C VAL A 385 6.60 -21.59 -11.76
N VAL A 386 5.93 -20.68 -11.05
CA VAL A 386 4.60 -20.17 -11.41
C VAL A 386 4.71 -18.84 -12.14
N VAL A 387 5.63 -17.98 -11.70
CA VAL A 387 5.96 -16.72 -12.35
C VAL A 387 7.46 -16.66 -12.51
N GLY A 388 7.95 -16.43 -13.72
CA GLY A 388 9.37 -16.27 -13.98
C GLY A 388 9.64 -15.03 -14.84
N PRO A 389 10.93 -14.73 -15.06
CA PRO A 389 11.36 -13.52 -15.77
C PRO A 389 10.99 -13.52 -17.26
N ARG A 390 10.51 -14.66 -17.79
CA ARG A 390 10.13 -14.85 -19.18
C ARG A 390 8.75 -15.52 -19.23
N ALA A 391 8.03 -15.33 -20.33
CA ALA A 391 6.69 -15.91 -20.48
C ALA A 391 6.71 -17.45 -20.59
N ASP A 392 7.83 -18.01 -21.06
CA ASP A 392 8.06 -19.45 -21.27
C ASP A 392 8.53 -20.19 -20.02
N SER A 393 8.97 -19.51 -18.96
CA SER A 393 9.48 -20.16 -17.74
C SER A 393 8.39 -20.65 -16.79
N THR A 394 7.12 -20.54 -17.17
CA THR A 394 6.00 -21.07 -16.38
C THR A 394 5.93 -22.60 -16.53
N SER A 395 5.84 -23.33 -15.42
CA SER A 395 5.83 -24.81 -15.32
C SER A 395 7.18 -25.53 -15.35
N GLU A 396 8.31 -24.82 -15.27
CA GLU A 396 9.62 -25.45 -15.05
C GLU A 396 9.77 -25.88 -13.58
N THR A 397 10.17 -27.13 -13.34
CA THR A 397 10.60 -27.58 -12.00
C THR A 397 12.02 -27.10 -11.72
N ILE A 398 12.20 -26.39 -10.62
CA ILE A 398 13.51 -25.88 -10.18
C ILE A 398 14.00 -26.68 -8.97
N SER A 399 15.29 -27.01 -8.99
CA SER A 399 16.03 -27.53 -7.83
C SER A 399 16.72 -26.38 -7.13
N PHE A 400 16.51 -26.26 -5.81
CA PHE A 400 17.12 -25.20 -5.02
C PHE A 400 18.62 -25.41 -4.76
N LYS A 401 19.20 -26.52 -5.24
CA LYS A 401 20.64 -26.78 -5.19
C LYS A 401 21.47 -25.77 -5.98
N GLU A 402 20.91 -25.21 -7.05
CA GLU A 402 21.59 -24.20 -7.85
C GLU A 402 20.56 -23.22 -8.43
N VAL A 403 20.25 -22.18 -7.66
CA VAL A 403 19.37 -21.09 -8.11
C VAL A 403 20.23 -20.04 -8.81
N ASN A 404 20.00 -19.88 -10.11
CA ASN A 404 20.73 -18.95 -10.97
C ASN A 404 19.79 -17.85 -11.46
N LEU A 405 20.04 -16.60 -11.07
CA LEU A 405 19.23 -15.45 -11.49
C LEU A 405 20.12 -14.36 -12.12
N LEU A 406 19.69 -13.86 -13.28
CA LEU A 406 20.32 -12.70 -13.92
C LEU A 406 19.99 -11.41 -13.13
N PRO A 407 20.72 -10.31 -13.39
CA PRO A 407 20.46 -9.02 -12.74
C PRO A 407 19.00 -8.58 -12.89
N GLY A 408 18.34 -8.27 -11.77
CA GLY A 408 16.95 -7.82 -11.74
C GLY A 408 15.91 -8.91 -11.95
N GLU A 409 16.28 -10.18 -12.09
CA GLU A 409 15.30 -11.26 -12.23
C GLU A 409 14.66 -11.64 -10.89
N SER A 410 13.38 -12.00 -10.93
CA SER A 410 12.70 -12.64 -9.81
C SER A 410 11.83 -13.78 -10.30
N VAL A 411 11.71 -14.80 -9.47
CA VAL A 411 10.90 -15.99 -9.73
C VAL A 411 10.00 -16.25 -8.54
N VAL A 412 8.75 -16.64 -8.81
CA VAL A 412 7.82 -17.17 -7.81
C VAL A 412 7.69 -18.66 -8.04
N ILE A 413 8.01 -19.41 -6.99
CA ILE A 413 8.07 -20.87 -6.98
C ILE A 413 7.02 -21.38 -6.01
N VAL A 414 6.21 -22.33 -6.44
CA VAL A 414 5.34 -23.10 -5.55
C VAL A 414 6.11 -24.30 -5.04
N LEU A 415 6.23 -24.44 -3.72
CA LEU A 415 6.84 -25.60 -3.08
C LEU A 415 5.92 -26.83 -3.20
N ASP A 416 6.53 -28.00 -3.33
CA ASP A 416 5.82 -29.26 -3.55
C ASP A 416 4.95 -29.71 -2.37
#